data_AF-A0A973AFZ0-F1
#
_entry.id   AF-A0A973AFZ0-F1
#
_cell.length_a   1.000
_cell.length_b   1.000
_cell.length_c   1.000
_cell.angle_alpha   90.00
_cell.angle_beta   90.00
_cell.angle_gamma   90.00
#
_symmetry.space_group_name_H-M   'P 1'
#
loop_
_entity.id
_entity.type
_entity.pdbx_description
1 polymer ?
#
loop_
_entity_poly.entity_id
_entity_poly.type
_entity_poly.pdbx_seq_one_letter_code
_entity_poly.pdbx_strand_id
1 'polypeptide(L)'
;MAIDAIYRCAVVSDASAGVRGLARHHVVLLVLAIAGLVADRLIPEASVTDELAVLETVATVALATDDRSIAVLPFADLSQSQDQQYFTDGLSEELLNLLVRVDDLRVASRTSSFAFRGSTLGIPEISKALNVGHILEGSVRKDGDRIRITVQLIEAATENLDAYEMYLIARELFINRDQLPESIRLFRKAVELDPNFARAWAGLGAVEVIIDEWVGSDGVDHQQLAKKAAEKALSLDPESSTR
;
A
#
# COMPACT_ATOMS: atom_id res chain seq x y z
N MET A 1 43.78 -4.26 40.41
CA MET A 1 42.46 -4.73 40.89
C MET A 1 41.41 -4.12 39.98
N ALA A 2 41.35 -4.47 38.69
CA ALA A 2 41.13 -5.77 38.03
C ALA A 2 39.71 -5.78 37.44
N ILE A 3 39.51 -5.03 36.35
CA ILE A 3 38.50 -5.23 35.28
C ILE A 3 39.05 -4.73 33.91
N ASP A 4 40.26 -4.14 33.85
CA ASP A 4 40.85 -3.59 32.62
C ASP A 4 41.81 -4.57 31.89
N ALA A 5 41.45 -5.87 31.85
CA ALA A 5 42.35 -6.94 31.39
C ALA A 5 41.78 -7.92 30.35
N ILE A 6 40.66 -7.62 29.68
CA ILE A 6 40.08 -8.54 28.68
C ILE A 6 40.09 -7.99 27.25
N TYR A 7 40.28 -6.69 27.02
CA TYR A 7 40.09 -6.12 25.68
C TYR A 7 41.34 -5.61 24.95
N ARG A 8 42.56 -5.90 25.44
CA ARG A 8 43.80 -5.39 24.84
C ARG A 8 44.83 -6.49 24.59
N CYS A 9 44.78 -7.07 23.39
CA CYS A 9 45.72 -7.96 22.66
C CYS A 9 44.92 -9.09 22.01
N ALA A 10 45.02 -9.41 20.73
CA ALA A 10 46.01 -9.02 19.73
C ALA A 10 45.40 -9.25 18.34
N VAL A 11 45.62 -8.26 17.47
CA VAL A 11 45.80 -8.46 16.03
C VAL A 11 47.24 -8.92 15.83
N VAL A 12 47.48 -9.91 14.96
CA VAL A 12 48.69 -10.17 14.12
C VAL A 12 48.40 -11.46 13.34
N SER A 13 48.17 -11.39 12.02
CA SER A 13 49.14 -11.63 10.92
C SER A 13 49.55 -13.11 10.82
N ASP A 14 49.71 -13.78 9.67
CA ASP A 14 49.63 -13.47 8.24
C ASP A 14 49.80 -14.84 7.51
N ALA A 15 49.49 -14.85 6.22
CA ALA A 15 50.13 -15.63 5.16
C ALA A 15 49.94 -17.16 5.03
N SER A 16 49.35 -17.47 3.89
CA SER A 16 49.84 -18.41 2.85
C SER A 16 49.25 -19.82 2.76
N ALA A 17 48.61 -20.02 1.61
CA ALA A 17 48.61 -21.23 0.77
C ALA A 17 48.08 -22.55 1.37
N GLY A 18 46.76 -22.71 1.26
CA GLY A 18 46.21 -23.74 0.36
C GLY A 18 46.21 -25.18 0.83
N VAL A 19 45.12 -25.58 1.50
CA VAL A 19 44.43 -26.86 1.21
C VAL A 19 42.93 -26.61 1.42
N ARG A 20 42.19 -26.60 0.30
CA ARG A 20 40.73 -26.62 0.27
C ARG A 20 40.25 -27.79 1.16
N GLY A 21 39.49 -27.54 2.24
CA GLY A 21 38.68 -28.61 2.85
C GLY A 21 38.46 -28.60 4.37
N LEU A 22 39.30 -27.97 5.20
CA LEU A 22 39.28 -28.29 6.66
C LEU A 22 38.76 -27.18 7.61
N ALA A 23 38.65 -25.92 7.18
CA ALA A 23 38.11 -24.84 8.03
C ALA A 23 36.57 -24.71 7.99
N ARG A 24 35.89 -25.31 7.00
CA ARG A 24 34.42 -25.33 6.93
C ARG A 24 33.80 -26.41 7.82
N HIS A 25 34.51 -27.52 8.02
CA HIS A 25 34.01 -28.66 8.80
C HIS A 25 33.94 -28.38 10.30
N HIS A 26 34.93 -27.69 10.87
CA HIS A 26 34.91 -27.35 12.30
C HIS A 26 33.89 -26.26 12.65
N VAL A 27 33.64 -25.31 11.73
CA VAL A 27 32.59 -24.30 11.89
C VAL A 27 31.19 -24.92 11.72
N VAL A 28 31.00 -25.84 10.77
CA VAL A 28 29.72 -26.56 10.60
C VAL A 28 29.43 -27.49 11.78
N LEU A 29 30.43 -28.20 12.32
CA LEU A 29 30.27 -29.03 13.52
C LEU A 29 29.95 -28.20 14.76
N LEU A 30 30.56 -27.02 14.90
CA LEU A 30 30.27 -26.09 16.00
C LEU A 30 28.85 -25.52 15.89
N VAL A 31 28.41 -25.16 14.67
CA VAL A 31 27.04 -24.66 14.43
C VAL A 31 25.98 -25.76 14.63
N LEU A 32 26.24 -27.00 14.20
CA LEU A 32 25.31 -28.13 14.41
C LEU A 32 25.23 -28.55 15.89
N ALA A 33 26.33 -28.45 16.64
CA ALA A 33 26.35 -28.72 18.08
C ALA A 33 25.58 -27.65 18.88
N ILE A 34 25.69 -26.38 18.47
CA ILE A 34 24.90 -25.27 19.04
C ILE A 34 23.42 -25.43 18.66
N ALA A 35 23.10 -25.79 17.42
CA ALA A 35 21.73 -26.03 16.98
C ALA A 35 21.07 -27.21 17.70
N GLY A 36 21.79 -28.32 17.91
CA GLY A 36 21.27 -29.48 18.64
C GLY A 36 21.07 -29.22 20.13
N LEU A 37 21.96 -28.45 20.76
CA LEU A 37 21.87 -28.12 22.20
C LEU A 37 20.74 -27.10 22.49
N VAL A 38 20.39 -26.27 21.51
CA VAL A 38 19.25 -25.35 21.59
C VAL A 38 17.93 -26.07 21.26
N ALA A 39 17.92 -27.00 20.31
CA ALA A 39 16.73 -27.75 19.90
C ALA A 39 16.25 -28.78 20.95
N ASP A 40 17.16 -29.41 21.71
CA ASP A 40 16.82 -30.49 22.66
C ASP A 40 16.43 -29.99 24.07
N ARG A 41 16.57 -28.69 24.34
CA ARG A 41 16.31 -28.09 25.67
C ARG A 41 15.07 -27.21 25.74
N LEU A 42 14.34 -26.99 24.64
CA LEU A 42 13.31 -25.95 24.61
C LEU A 42 12.09 -26.21 23.72
N ILE A 43 11.71 -27.47 23.48
CA ILE A 43 10.37 -27.74 22.92
C ILE A 43 9.63 -28.78 23.77
N PRO A 44 8.55 -28.36 24.44
CA PRO A 44 7.35 -29.19 24.56
C PRO A 44 6.15 -28.48 23.91
N GLU A 45 5.65 -29.10 22.82
CA GLU A 45 4.29 -29.02 22.25
C GLU A 45 3.59 -27.63 22.15
N ALA A 46 3.99 -26.81 21.16
CA ALA A 46 3.12 -25.77 20.58
C ALA A 46 3.62 -25.33 19.19
N SER A 47 3.87 -26.27 18.28
CA SER A 47 4.51 -26.03 16.98
C SER A 47 3.53 -25.86 15.81
N VAL A 48 2.53 -24.98 15.95
CA VAL A 48 1.67 -24.57 14.80
C VAL A 48 1.42 -23.05 14.75
N THR A 49 1.53 -22.33 15.87
CA THR A 49 1.17 -20.90 15.93
C THR A 49 2.27 -19.94 15.46
N ASP A 50 3.55 -20.31 15.57
CA ASP A 50 4.66 -19.41 15.24
C ASP A 50 4.96 -19.38 13.73
N GLU A 51 4.78 -20.50 13.03
CA GLU A 51 4.87 -20.54 11.56
C GLU A 51 3.69 -19.80 10.90
N LEU A 52 2.52 -19.83 11.54
CA LEU A 52 1.38 -18.99 11.16
C LEU A 52 1.65 -17.51 11.41
N ALA A 53 2.26 -17.11 12.53
CA ALA A 53 2.57 -15.70 12.84
C ALA A 53 3.73 -15.13 11.99
N VAL A 54 4.70 -15.96 11.61
CA VAL A 54 5.77 -15.56 10.67
C VAL A 54 5.24 -15.51 9.25
N LEU A 55 4.33 -16.40 8.84
CA LEU A 55 3.59 -16.26 7.59
C LEU A 55 2.65 -15.05 7.61
N GLU A 56 2.01 -14.74 8.74
CA GLU A 56 1.17 -13.54 8.92
C GLU A 56 2.02 -12.28 8.86
N THR A 57 3.22 -12.27 9.46
CA THR A 57 4.14 -11.12 9.43
C THR A 57 4.81 -10.94 8.06
N VAL A 58 5.18 -12.02 7.38
CA VAL A 58 5.68 -11.97 5.99
C VAL A 58 4.55 -11.61 5.02
N ALA A 59 3.32 -12.05 5.27
CA ALA A 59 2.14 -11.60 4.55
C ALA A 59 1.86 -10.12 4.84
N THR A 60 1.92 -9.63 6.08
CA THR A 60 1.71 -8.22 6.44
C THR A 60 2.78 -7.31 5.83
N VAL A 61 4.04 -7.76 5.74
CA VAL A 61 5.12 -7.02 5.04
C VAL A 61 4.97 -7.11 3.52
N ALA A 62 4.41 -8.18 2.98
CA ALA A 62 4.04 -8.28 1.56
C ALA A 62 2.74 -7.54 1.21
N LEU A 63 1.90 -7.23 2.20
CA LEU A 63 0.63 -6.49 2.09
C LEU A 63 0.79 -4.99 2.37
N ALA A 64 2.00 -4.51 2.64
CA ALA A 64 2.28 -3.09 2.48
C ALA A 64 2.10 -2.78 1.00
N THR A 65 0.96 -2.20 0.66
CA THR A 65 0.62 -1.77 -0.69
C THR A 65 1.76 -0.89 -1.16
N ASP A 66 2.52 -1.38 -2.14
CA ASP A 66 3.58 -0.60 -2.74
C ASP A 66 2.92 0.59 -3.44
N ASP A 67 3.11 1.81 -2.91
CA ASP A 67 2.55 3.03 -3.50
C ASP A 67 2.95 3.19 -4.97
N ARG A 68 4.04 2.53 -5.42
CA ARG A 68 4.45 2.45 -6.83
C ARG A 68 4.02 1.15 -7.47
N SER A 69 2.74 0.83 -7.35
CA SER A 69 2.17 -0.32 -8.03
C SER A 69 0.80 -0.08 -8.62
N ILE A 70 0.52 -0.78 -9.72
CA ILE A 70 -0.66 -0.54 -10.54
C ILE A 70 -1.25 -1.85 -11.08
N ALA A 71 -2.57 -1.95 -11.15
CA ALA A 71 -3.24 -2.94 -12.00
C ALA A 71 -4.02 -2.24 -13.10
N VAL A 72 -4.16 -2.92 -14.25
CA VAL A 72 -5.03 -2.47 -15.34
C VAL A 72 -6.22 -3.41 -15.43
N LEU A 73 -7.41 -2.93 -15.06
CA LEU A 73 -8.62 -3.71 -15.19
C LEU A 73 -9.06 -3.79 -16.65
N PRO A 74 -9.77 -4.86 -17.07
CA PRO A 74 -10.31 -4.94 -18.42
C PRO A 74 -11.24 -3.78 -18.73
N PHE A 75 -10.98 -3.08 -19.83
CA PHE A 75 -11.78 -1.93 -20.24
C PHE A 75 -13.19 -2.40 -20.63
N ALA A 76 -14.19 -1.68 -20.14
CA ALA A 76 -15.59 -1.95 -20.44
C ALA A 76 -15.93 -1.58 -21.89
N ASP A 77 -16.66 -2.45 -22.59
CA ASP A 77 -17.27 -2.10 -23.87
C ASP A 77 -18.61 -1.38 -23.63
N LEU A 78 -18.65 -0.09 -23.95
CA LEU A 78 -19.83 0.76 -23.87
C LEU A 78 -20.38 1.12 -25.26
N SER A 79 -20.01 0.36 -26.30
CA SER A 79 -20.57 0.44 -27.65
C SER A 79 -21.99 -0.13 -27.68
N GLN A 80 -22.84 0.32 -28.61
CA GLN A 80 -24.23 -0.13 -28.69
C GLN A 80 -24.36 -1.65 -28.92
N SER A 81 -23.47 -2.21 -29.72
CA SER A 81 -23.45 -3.63 -30.08
C SER A 81 -22.80 -4.53 -29.03
N GLN A 82 -22.02 -3.97 -28.10
CA GLN A 82 -21.25 -4.71 -27.08
C GLN A 82 -20.41 -5.88 -27.65
N ASP A 83 -19.97 -5.76 -28.90
CA ASP A 83 -19.25 -6.79 -29.67
C ASP A 83 -17.75 -6.48 -29.84
N GLN A 84 -17.23 -5.49 -29.11
CA GLN A 84 -15.85 -5.00 -29.22
C GLN A 84 -14.94 -5.54 -28.11
N GLN A 85 -15.32 -6.60 -27.40
CA GLN A 85 -14.54 -7.15 -26.28
C GLN A 85 -13.09 -7.48 -26.66
N TYR A 86 -12.85 -8.07 -27.83
CA TYR A 86 -11.48 -8.33 -28.30
C TYR A 86 -10.65 -7.04 -28.40
N PHE A 87 -11.27 -5.95 -28.85
CA PHE A 87 -10.62 -4.66 -28.97
C PHE A 87 -10.36 -4.02 -27.60
N THR A 88 -11.33 -4.08 -26.67
CA THR A 88 -11.15 -3.52 -25.32
C THR A 88 -10.12 -4.32 -24.51
N ASP A 89 -10.08 -5.64 -24.67
CA ASP A 89 -9.08 -6.52 -24.05
C ASP A 89 -7.69 -6.27 -24.62
N GLY A 90 -7.57 -6.13 -25.94
CA GLY A 90 -6.31 -5.79 -26.60
C GLY A 90 -5.77 -4.43 -26.15
N LEU A 91 -6.64 -3.43 -25.99
CA LEU A 91 -6.24 -2.11 -25.47
C LEU A 91 -5.75 -2.19 -24.02
N SER A 92 -6.46 -2.94 -23.17
CA SER A 92 -6.08 -3.12 -21.76
C SER A 92 -4.74 -3.84 -21.63
N GLU A 93 -4.53 -4.87 -22.46
CA GLU A 93 -3.28 -5.63 -22.50
C GLU A 93 -2.10 -4.80 -23.02
N GLU A 94 -2.32 -3.96 -24.05
CA GLU A 94 -1.28 -3.05 -24.54
C GLU A 94 -0.88 -2.05 -23.46
N LEU A 95 -1.84 -1.46 -22.75
CA LEU A 95 -1.56 -0.55 -21.63
C LEU A 95 -0.77 -1.26 -20.51
N LEU A 96 -1.15 -2.48 -20.16
CA LEU A 96 -0.41 -3.29 -19.19
C LEU A 96 1.04 -3.51 -19.65
N ASN A 97 1.24 -3.90 -20.92
CA ASN A 97 2.57 -4.14 -21.49
C ASN A 97 3.43 -2.87 -21.55
N LEU A 98 2.82 -1.70 -21.76
CA LEU A 98 3.51 -0.41 -21.71
C LEU A 98 3.95 -0.06 -20.29
N LEU A 99 3.06 -0.25 -19.30
CA LEU A 99 3.34 0.07 -17.90
C LEU A 99 4.42 -0.83 -17.29
N VAL A 100 4.53 -2.10 -17.72
CA VAL A 100 5.58 -3.03 -17.25
C VAL A 100 7.00 -2.51 -17.57
N ARG A 101 7.14 -1.58 -18.54
CA ARG A 101 8.44 -1.00 -18.92
C ARG A 101 8.84 0.22 -18.10
N VAL A 102 7.98 0.69 -17.19
CA VAL A 102 8.30 1.82 -16.33
C VAL A 102 9.16 1.31 -15.18
N ASP A 103 10.38 1.85 -15.08
CA ASP A 103 11.29 1.52 -13.99
C ASP A 103 10.66 1.84 -12.62
N ASP A 104 10.92 0.99 -11.63
CA ASP A 104 10.37 1.11 -10.27
C ASP A 104 8.83 1.11 -10.17
N LEU A 105 8.10 0.65 -11.19
CA LEU A 105 6.63 0.45 -11.16
C LEU A 105 6.27 -1.04 -11.17
N ARG A 106 5.67 -1.53 -10.09
CA ARG A 106 5.19 -2.92 -10.04
C ARG A 106 3.80 -3.03 -10.66
N VAL A 107 3.67 -3.80 -11.74
CA VAL A 107 2.39 -4.01 -12.44
C VAL A 107 1.80 -5.37 -12.05
N ALA A 108 0.52 -5.40 -11.65
CA ALA A 108 -0.20 -6.65 -11.41
C ALA A 108 -0.30 -7.47 -12.69
N SER A 109 -0.22 -8.80 -12.57
CA SER A 109 -0.24 -9.68 -13.73
C SER A 109 -1.55 -9.54 -14.53
N ARG A 110 -1.46 -9.76 -15.85
CA ARG A 110 -2.64 -9.76 -16.73
C ARG A 110 -3.72 -10.73 -16.24
N THR A 111 -3.35 -11.98 -15.95
CA THR A 111 -4.29 -13.02 -15.50
C THR A 111 -5.00 -12.62 -14.22
N SER A 112 -4.27 -12.06 -13.25
CA SER A 112 -4.85 -11.59 -11.99
C SER A 112 -5.81 -10.43 -12.22
N SER A 113 -5.42 -9.43 -13.01
CA SER A 113 -6.24 -8.24 -13.27
C SER A 113 -7.51 -8.59 -14.07
N PHE A 114 -7.38 -9.47 -15.06
CA PHE A 114 -8.49 -9.87 -15.92
C PHE A 114 -9.52 -10.76 -15.22
N ALA A 115 -9.18 -11.36 -14.07
CA ALA A 115 -10.12 -12.11 -13.24
C ALA A 115 -11.24 -11.22 -12.66
N PHE A 116 -11.02 -9.91 -12.56
CA PHE A 116 -12.00 -8.94 -12.04
C PHE A 116 -12.94 -8.37 -13.11
N ARG A 117 -12.96 -8.95 -14.31
CA ARG A 117 -13.88 -8.53 -15.37
C ARG A 117 -15.33 -8.56 -14.88
N GLY A 118 -16.02 -7.42 -15.00
CA GLY A 118 -17.42 -7.32 -14.60
C GLY A 118 -17.67 -7.60 -13.12
N SER A 119 -16.62 -7.55 -12.29
CA SER A 119 -16.72 -7.71 -10.85
C SER A 119 -17.64 -6.62 -10.27
N THR A 120 -18.41 -6.98 -9.25
CA THR A 120 -19.20 -6.04 -8.46
C THR A 120 -18.44 -5.53 -7.23
N LEU A 121 -17.21 -5.99 -7.02
CA LEU A 121 -16.36 -5.52 -5.93
C LEU A 121 -15.98 -4.06 -6.15
N GLY A 122 -15.83 -3.32 -5.05
CA GLY A 122 -15.27 -1.99 -5.07
C GLY A 122 -13.79 -1.99 -5.42
N ILE A 123 -13.29 -0.82 -5.84
CA ILE A 123 -11.87 -0.61 -6.10
C ILE A 123 -10.98 -0.92 -4.89
N PRO A 124 -11.34 -0.59 -3.63
CA PRO A 124 -10.52 -0.95 -2.47
C PRO A 124 -10.29 -2.46 -2.36
N GLU A 125 -11.33 -3.28 -2.54
CA GLU A 125 -11.23 -4.73 -2.45
C GLU A 125 -10.44 -5.33 -3.61
N ILE A 126 -10.64 -4.81 -4.83
CA ILE A 126 -9.88 -5.23 -6.01
C ILE A 126 -8.40 -4.89 -5.83
N SER A 127 -8.09 -3.68 -5.37
CA SER A 127 -6.73 -3.22 -5.12
C SER A 127 -6.04 -4.09 -4.07
N LYS A 128 -6.75 -4.44 -2.99
CA LYS A 128 -6.27 -5.37 -1.97
C LYS A 128 -6.01 -6.76 -2.54
N ALA A 129 -6.95 -7.31 -3.30
CA ALA A 129 -6.81 -8.64 -3.87
C ALA A 129 -5.66 -8.73 -4.90
N LEU A 130 -5.38 -7.63 -5.62
CA LEU A 130 -4.25 -7.49 -6.53
C LEU A 130 -2.97 -7.00 -5.82
N ASN A 131 -3.09 -6.65 -4.55
CA ASN A 131 -2.07 -6.04 -3.71
C ASN A 131 -1.46 -4.78 -4.33
N VAL A 132 -2.22 -3.89 -4.99
CA VAL A 132 -1.69 -2.70 -5.70
C VAL A 132 -2.13 -1.38 -5.06
N GLY A 133 -1.29 -0.35 -5.16
CA GLY A 133 -1.59 1.01 -4.71
C GLY A 133 -2.46 1.79 -5.69
N HIS A 134 -2.53 1.38 -6.96
CA HIS A 134 -3.32 2.05 -7.99
C HIS A 134 -4.05 1.07 -8.92
N ILE A 135 -5.20 1.50 -9.43
CA ILE A 135 -6.01 0.81 -10.42
C ILE A 135 -6.23 1.74 -11.61
N LEU A 136 -5.85 1.30 -12.79
CA LEU A 136 -6.24 1.90 -14.06
C LEU A 136 -7.48 1.17 -14.56
N GLU A 137 -8.59 1.90 -14.71
CA GLU A 137 -9.80 1.38 -15.33
C GLU A 137 -10.27 2.30 -16.45
N GLY A 138 -11.13 1.78 -17.32
CA GLY A 138 -11.56 2.53 -18.46
C GLY A 138 -12.71 1.89 -19.21
N SER A 139 -13.17 2.63 -20.22
CA SER A 139 -14.20 2.18 -21.14
C SER A 139 -13.88 2.61 -22.55
N VAL A 140 -14.38 1.82 -23.49
CA VAL A 140 -14.30 2.10 -24.92
C VAL A 140 -15.72 2.14 -25.45
N ARG A 141 -16.03 3.17 -26.24
CA ARG A 141 -17.27 3.24 -27.01
C ARG A 141 -16.92 3.47 -28.47
N LYS A 142 -17.32 2.53 -29.32
CA LYS A 142 -17.25 2.64 -30.77
C LYS A 142 -18.61 3.03 -31.34
N ASP A 143 -18.62 4.06 -32.16
CA ASP A 143 -19.79 4.55 -32.90
C ASP A 143 -19.38 4.79 -34.36
N GLY A 144 -19.67 3.80 -35.21
CA GLY A 144 -19.15 3.75 -36.59
C GLY A 144 -17.61 3.80 -36.60
N ASP A 145 -17.07 4.84 -37.24
CA ASP A 145 -15.63 5.08 -37.37
C ASP A 145 -15.02 5.85 -36.19
N ARG A 146 -15.83 6.25 -35.19
CA ARG A 146 -15.34 7.01 -34.03
C ARG A 146 -15.18 6.11 -32.82
N ILE A 147 -14.02 6.21 -32.18
CA ILE A 147 -13.72 5.53 -30.91
C ILE A 147 -13.56 6.59 -29.83
N ARG A 148 -14.27 6.42 -28.73
CA ARG A 148 -14.12 7.19 -27.50
C ARG A 148 -13.55 6.28 -26.44
N ILE A 149 -12.42 6.68 -25.86
CA ILE A 149 -11.77 5.97 -24.77
C ILE A 149 -11.81 6.89 -23.55
N THR A 150 -12.30 6.37 -22.43
CA THR A 150 -12.24 7.01 -21.12
C THR A 150 -11.34 6.18 -20.23
N VAL A 151 -10.39 6.81 -19.55
CA VAL A 151 -9.46 6.13 -18.65
C VAL A 151 -9.39 6.91 -17.35
N GLN A 152 -9.32 6.20 -16.23
CA GLN A 152 -9.19 6.77 -14.89
C GLN A 152 -8.11 5.98 -14.14
N LEU A 153 -7.25 6.72 -13.44
CA LEU A 153 -6.31 6.16 -12.48
C LEU A 153 -6.89 6.40 -11.09
N ILE A 154 -7.10 5.33 -10.33
CA ILE A 154 -7.71 5.34 -9.01
C ILE A 154 -6.67 4.85 -8.02
N GLU A 155 -6.41 5.62 -6.98
CA GLU A 155 -5.49 5.24 -5.92
C GLU A 155 -6.22 4.49 -4.81
N ALA A 156 -5.64 3.37 -4.39
CA ALA A 156 -6.09 2.53 -3.30
C ALA A 156 -5.65 3.14 -1.95
N ALA A 157 -6.27 4.27 -1.60
CA ALA A 157 -5.76 5.11 -0.52
C ALA A 157 -6.04 4.57 0.91
N THR A 158 -6.82 3.49 1.05
CA THR A 158 -7.10 2.78 2.32
C THR A 158 -7.60 1.36 2.03
N GLU A 159 -7.33 0.41 2.94
CA GLU A 159 -7.90 -0.93 2.92
C GLU A 159 -9.29 -1.02 3.61
N ASN A 160 -9.72 0.05 4.30
CA ASN A 160 -10.98 0.09 5.01
C ASN A 160 -12.06 0.73 4.11
N LEU A 161 -12.98 -0.10 3.60
CA LEU A 161 -14.04 0.35 2.68
C LEU A 161 -14.94 1.41 3.32
N ASP A 162 -15.32 1.23 4.58
CA ASP A 162 -16.16 2.20 5.29
C ASP A 162 -15.41 3.53 5.46
N ALA A 163 -14.10 3.49 5.73
CA ALA A 163 -13.27 4.69 5.80
C ALA A 163 -13.21 5.41 4.43
N TYR A 164 -13.07 4.65 3.36
CA TYR A 164 -13.06 5.18 1.99
C TYR A 164 -14.40 5.82 1.61
N GLU A 165 -15.52 5.17 1.94
CA GLU A 165 -16.86 5.71 1.70
C GLU A 165 -17.06 7.04 2.43
N MET A 166 -16.74 7.09 3.73
CA MET A 166 -16.82 8.34 4.51
C MET A 166 -15.91 9.42 3.91
N TYR A 167 -14.70 9.05 3.48
CA TYR A 167 -13.77 9.96 2.82
C TYR A 167 -14.31 10.54 1.50
N LEU A 168 -14.92 9.71 0.65
CA LEU A 168 -15.50 10.17 -0.62
C LEU A 168 -16.62 11.18 -0.40
N ILE A 169 -17.54 10.89 0.52
CA ILE A 169 -18.66 11.79 0.86
C ILE A 169 -18.11 13.07 1.50
N ALA A 170 -17.18 12.97 2.45
CA ALA A 170 -16.57 14.12 3.11
C ALA A 170 -15.88 15.06 2.10
N ARG A 171 -15.15 14.49 1.14
CA ARG A 171 -14.45 15.24 0.10
C ARG A 171 -15.42 15.96 -0.84
N GLU A 172 -16.51 15.33 -1.23
CA GLU A 172 -17.53 15.96 -2.09
C GLU A 172 -18.14 17.19 -1.41
N LEU A 173 -18.53 17.05 -0.14
CA LEU A 173 -19.03 18.15 0.68
C LEU A 173 -17.99 19.29 0.78
N PHE A 174 -16.73 18.94 1.02
CA PHE A 174 -15.63 19.91 1.08
C PHE A 174 -15.42 20.65 -0.26
N ILE A 175 -15.36 19.94 -1.39
CA ILE A 175 -15.13 20.51 -2.73
C ILE A 175 -16.25 21.49 -3.09
N ASN A 176 -17.50 21.11 -2.83
CA ASN A 176 -18.67 21.93 -3.13
C ASN A 176 -18.90 23.04 -2.09
N ARG A 177 -18.10 23.06 -1.00
CA ARG A 177 -18.27 23.96 0.14
C ARG A 177 -19.67 23.85 0.77
N ASP A 178 -20.24 22.64 0.72
CA ASP A 178 -21.56 22.34 1.24
C ASP A 178 -21.44 21.55 2.54
N GLN A 179 -22.30 21.88 3.51
CA GLN A 179 -22.36 21.22 4.83
C GLN A 179 -20.98 20.93 5.45
N LEU A 180 -20.07 21.92 5.47
CA LEU A 180 -18.69 21.73 5.97
C LEU A 180 -18.58 21.11 7.38
N PRO A 181 -19.48 21.38 8.36
CA PRO A 181 -19.46 20.66 9.64
C PRO A 181 -19.67 19.16 9.50
N GLU A 182 -20.50 18.73 8.55
CA GLU A 182 -20.73 17.32 8.24
C GLU A 182 -19.51 16.72 7.52
N SER A 183 -18.86 17.47 6.63
CA SER A 183 -17.58 17.08 6.03
C SER A 183 -16.52 16.78 7.10
N ILE A 184 -16.36 17.66 8.10
CA ILE A 184 -15.46 17.42 9.26
C ILE A 184 -15.83 16.12 9.98
N ARG A 185 -17.12 15.91 10.28
CA ARG A 185 -17.60 14.71 10.98
C ARG A 185 -17.25 13.43 10.21
N LEU A 186 -17.46 13.44 8.90
CA LEU A 186 -17.18 12.30 8.03
C LEU A 186 -15.68 12.05 7.88
N PHE A 187 -14.86 13.09 7.71
CA PHE A 187 -13.40 12.94 7.71
C PHE A 187 -12.88 12.39 9.04
N ARG A 188 -13.39 12.87 10.18
CA ARG A 188 -13.06 12.32 11.50
C ARG A 188 -13.42 10.84 11.61
N LYS A 189 -14.61 10.45 11.15
CA LYS A 189 -15.01 9.05 11.11
C LYS A 189 -14.11 8.21 10.20
N ALA A 190 -13.70 8.74 9.05
CA ALA A 190 -12.77 8.06 8.15
C ALA A 190 -11.42 7.76 8.82
N VAL A 191 -10.83 8.74 9.52
CA VAL A 191 -9.55 8.55 10.22
C VAL A 191 -9.66 7.75 11.51
N GLU A 192 -10.85 7.69 12.13
CA GLU A 192 -11.14 6.78 13.24
C GLU A 192 -11.20 5.32 12.76
N LEU A 193 -11.80 5.09 11.59
CA LEU A 193 -11.90 3.77 10.97
C LEU A 193 -10.56 3.29 10.40
N ASP A 194 -9.76 4.20 9.83
CA ASP A 194 -8.40 3.93 9.40
C ASP A 194 -7.45 5.08 9.80
N PRO A 195 -6.75 4.94 10.94
CA PRO A 195 -5.79 5.94 11.42
C PRO A 195 -4.57 6.15 10.51
N ASN A 196 -4.32 5.24 9.57
CA ASN A 196 -3.22 5.32 8.60
C ASN A 196 -3.65 5.92 7.26
N PHE A 197 -4.92 6.32 7.11
CA PHE A 197 -5.44 6.92 5.88
C PHE A 197 -4.96 8.38 5.72
N ALA A 198 -3.74 8.55 5.22
CA ALA A 198 -3.04 9.84 5.10
C ALA A 198 -3.88 10.93 4.43
N ARG A 199 -4.60 10.57 3.36
CA ARG A 199 -5.43 11.50 2.58
C ARG A 199 -6.69 11.94 3.32
N ALA A 200 -7.29 11.09 4.16
CA ALA A 200 -8.40 11.50 5.02
C ALA A 200 -7.93 12.49 6.09
N TRP A 201 -6.71 12.31 6.64
CA TRP A 201 -6.08 13.30 7.52
C TRP A 201 -5.81 14.62 6.80
N ALA A 202 -5.30 14.58 5.56
CA ALA A 202 -5.09 15.79 4.76
C ALA A 202 -6.40 16.53 4.47
N GLY A 203 -7.45 15.80 4.10
CA GLY A 203 -8.80 16.35 3.89
C GLY A 203 -9.41 16.96 5.15
N LEU A 204 -9.26 16.28 6.30
CA LEU A 204 -9.66 16.81 7.60
C LEU A 204 -8.95 18.13 7.89
N GLY A 205 -7.62 18.17 7.71
CA GLY A 205 -6.84 19.39 7.90
C GLY A 205 -7.32 20.53 6.98
N ALA A 206 -7.59 20.23 5.71
CA ALA A 206 -8.02 21.21 4.72
C ALA A 206 -9.39 21.84 5.06
N VAL A 207 -10.35 21.05 5.56
CA VAL A 207 -11.67 21.58 5.95
C VAL A 207 -11.59 22.38 7.25
N GLU A 208 -10.77 21.95 8.21
CA GLU A 208 -10.54 22.65 9.48
C GLU A 208 -9.90 24.03 9.25
N VAL A 209 -9.07 24.22 8.21
CA VAL A 209 -8.49 25.54 7.87
C VAL A 209 -9.56 26.57 7.50
N ILE A 210 -10.59 26.14 6.76
CA ILE A 210 -11.52 27.07 6.10
C ILE A 210 -12.85 27.24 6.87
N ILE A 211 -13.14 26.38 7.84
CA ILE A 211 -14.47 26.32 8.45
C ILE A 211 -14.89 27.65 9.10
N ASP A 212 -13.98 28.32 9.80
CA ASP A 212 -14.23 29.62 10.43
C ASP A 212 -14.59 30.71 9.41
N GLU A 213 -13.95 30.69 8.24
CA GLU A 213 -14.21 31.67 7.17
C GLU A 213 -15.60 31.45 6.54
N TRP A 214 -15.98 30.18 6.33
CA TRP A 214 -17.18 29.83 5.58
C TRP A 214 -18.44 29.70 6.44
N VAL A 215 -18.31 29.25 7.69
CA VAL A 215 -19.44 28.97 8.59
C VAL A 215 -19.49 29.97 9.75
N GLY A 216 -18.37 30.61 10.08
CA GLY A 216 -18.20 31.45 11.26
C GLY A 216 -17.66 30.65 12.44
N SER A 217 -16.95 31.34 13.34
CA SER A 217 -16.28 30.70 14.47
C SER A 217 -17.25 30.19 15.53
N ASP A 218 -17.07 28.95 15.96
CA ASP A 218 -17.79 28.30 17.05
C ASP A 218 -17.02 28.33 18.39
N GLY A 219 -15.86 28.99 18.43
CA GLY A 219 -14.96 29.05 19.58
C GLY A 219 -13.95 27.89 19.68
N VAL A 220 -13.97 26.94 18.74
CA VAL A 220 -12.96 25.89 18.62
C VAL A 220 -11.71 26.44 17.92
N ASP A 221 -10.52 26.02 18.37
CA ASP A 221 -9.26 26.34 17.70
C ASP A 221 -9.04 25.41 16.49
N HIS A 222 -9.79 25.68 15.41
CA HIS A 222 -9.73 24.91 14.17
C HIS A 222 -8.36 24.99 13.48
N GLN A 223 -7.62 26.08 13.67
CA GLN A 223 -6.24 26.22 13.18
C GLN A 223 -5.30 25.19 13.82
N GLN A 224 -5.42 24.97 15.13
CA GLN A 224 -4.64 23.92 15.81
C GLN A 224 -5.06 22.52 15.37
N LEU A 225 -6.35 22.26 15.18
CA LEU A 225 -6.83 20.96 14.70
C LEU A 225 -6.32 20.67 13.28
N ALA A 226 -6.40 21.66 12.39
CA ALA A 226 -5.87 21.59 11.04
C ALA A 226 -4.38 21.24 11.03
N LYS A 227 -3.59 21.91 11.87
CA LYS A 227 -2.15 21.64 12.00
C LYS A 227 -1.88 20.20 12.42
N LYS A 228 -2.57 19.69 13.45
CA LYS A 228 -2.41 18.31 13.93
C LYS A 228 -2.75 17.29 12.84
N ALA A 229 -3.84 17.52 12.11
CA ALA A 229 -4.26 16.65 11.02
C ALA A 229 -3.24 16.66 9.86
N ALA A 230 -2.72 17.84 9.49
CA ALA A 230 -1.68 17.97 8.47
C ALA A 230 -0.37 17.28 8.87
N GLU A 231 0.07 17.46 10.13
CA GLU A 231 1.26 16.77 10.67
C GLU A 231 1.09 15.24 10.62
N LYS A 232 -0.11 14.74 10.96
CA LYS A 232 -0.40 13.32 10.88
C LYS A 232 -0.38 12.81 9.44
N ALA A 233 -1.00 13.54 8.50
CA ALA A 233 -0.97 13.20 7.08
C ALA A 233 0.47 13.10 6.54
N LEU A 234 1.30 14.10 6.82
CA LEU A 234 2.72 14.12 6.42
C LEU A 234 3.55 13.03 7.08
N SER A 235 3.21 12.61 8.31
CA SER A 235 3.90 11.50 8.96
C SER A 235 3.59 10.13 8.32
N LEU A 236 2.43 10.00 7.68
CA LEU A 236 1.97 8.79 7.02
C LEU A 236 2.44 8.74 5.56
N ASP A 237 2.37 9.86 4.85
CA ASP A 237 2.88 10.02 3.48
C ASP A 237 3.75 11.30 3.39
N PRO A 238 5.07 11.17 3.61
CA PRO A 238 5.99 12.31 3.54
C PRO A 238 6.12 12.92 2.14
N GLU A 239 5.85 12.13 1.08
CA GLU A 239 5.94 12.59 -0.32
C GLU A 239 4.65 13.28 -0.79
N SER A 240 3.57 13.23 -0.01
CA SER A 240 2.28 13.87 -0.29
C SER A 240 2.38 15.36 -0.64
N SER A 241 3.41 16.06 -0.13
CA SER A 241 3.65 17.49 -0.39
C SER A 241 4.23 17.79 -1.78
N THR A 242 4.65 16.77 -2.54
CA THR A 242 5.34 16.90 -3.83
C THR A 242 4.55 16.40 -5.04
N ARG A 243 3.34 15.85 -4.82
CA ARG A 243 2.44 15.32 -5.86
C ARG A 243 1.35 16.31 -6.26
#